data_AF-A0A1Q5XMG9-F1
#
_entry.id   AF-A0A1Q5XMG9-F1
#
_cell.length_a   1.000
_cell.length_b   1.000
_cell.length_c   1.000
_cell.angle_alpha   90.00
_cell.angle_beta   90.00
_cell.angle_gamma   90.00
#
_symmetry.space_group_name_H-M   'P 1'
#
loop_
_entity.id
_entity.type
_entity.pdbx_description
1 polymer ?
#
loop_
_entity_poly.entity_id
_entity_poly.type
_entity_poly.pdbx_seq_one_letter_code
_entity_poly.pdbx_strand_id
1 'polypeptide(L)'
;MDNTPQVSNAFATFMKEAPQQQQAWMETVRKLDAASQLDPKTEEIAYISVLAAMRLESGLPFHVKHAKALGATREEVISAVLLGLPAAGNVVIQALPVALQAYDSE
;
A
#
# COMPACT_ATOMS: atom_id res chain seq x y z
N MET A 1 19.17 10.32 4.94
CA MET A 1 17.93 10.93 4.42
C MET A 1 16.82 9.96 4.75
N ASP A 2 15.70 10.48 5.26
CA ASP A 2 14.72 9.72 6.03
C ASP A 2 13.94 8.73 5.14
N ASN A 3 14.23 7.44 5.29
CA ASN A 3 13.61 6.35 4.49
C ASN A 3 12.23 5.94 5.07
N THR A 4 11.56 6.87 5.76
CA THR A 4 10.29 6.61 6.42
C THR A 4 9.16 6.62 5.37
N PRO A 5 8.35 5.55 5.27
CA PRO A 5 7.18 5.53 4.40
C PRO A 5 6.27 6.72 4.69
N GLN A 6 6.03 7.56 3.68
CA GLN A 6 5.16 8.72 3.80
C GLN A 6 3.74 8.37 3.36
N VAL A 7 2.76 8.74 4.17
CA VAL A 7 1.34 8.62 3.84
C VAL A 7 0.93 9.66 2.79
N SER A 8 -0.19 9.42 2.11
CA SER A 8 -0.70 10.35 1.09
C SER A 8 -1.12 11.70 1.68
N ASN A 9 -1.14 12.75 0.86
CA ASN A 9 -1.65 14.06 1.27
C ASN A 9 -3.09 14.00 1.81
N ALA A 10 -3.93 13.15 1.21
CA ALA A 10 -5.31 12.94 1.67
C ALA A 10 -5.33 12.33 3.07
N PHE A 11 -4.51 11.31 3.33
CA PHE A 11 -4.43 10.70 4.66
C PHE A 11 -3.78 11.65 5.69
N ALA A 12 -2.77 12.42 5.30
CA ALA A 12 -2.18 13.46 6.14
C ALA A 12 -3.20 14.55 6.54
N THR A 13 -4.02 14.97 5.58
CA THR A 13 -5.10 15.92 5.84
C THR A 13 -6.17 15.31 6.74
N PHE A 14 -6.53 14.03 6.54
CA PHE A 14 -7.44 13.29 7.43
C PHE A 14 -6.93 13.24 8.88
N MET A 15 -5.63 12.93 9.08
CA MET A 15 -5.01 12.95 10.41
C MET A 15 -5.08 14.33 11.08
N LYS A 16 -4.90 15.40 10.31
CA LYS A 16 -4.88 16.77 10.83
C LYS A 16 -6.29 17.32 11.13
N GLU A 17 -7.22 17.15 10.20
CA GLU A 17 -8.51 17.85 10.24
C GLU A 17 -9.61 17.04 10.94
N ALA A 18 -9.45 15.71 11.07
CA ALA A 18 -10.44 14.83 11.71
C ALA A 18 -9.79 13.82 12.70
N PRO A 19 -9.07 14.30 13.74
CA PRO A 19 -8.24 13.44 14.59
C PRO A 19 -9.02 12.39 15.39
N GLN A 20 -10.28 12.66 15.76
CA GLN A 20 -11.11 11.71 16.50
C GLN A 20 -11.53 10.51 15.63
N GLN A 21 -11.97 10.78 14.40
CA GLN A 21 -12.27 9.76 13.40
C GLN A 21 -11.01 8.99 13.02
N GLN A 22 -9.89 9.69 12.87
CA GLN A 22 -8.61 9.06 12.57
C GLN A 22 -8.15 8.11 13.69
N GLN A 23 -8.31 8.48 14.96
CA GLN A 23 -7.97 7.60 16.07
C GLN A 23 -8.78 6.30 16.04
N ALA A 24 -10.11 6.39 15.85
CA ALA A 24 -10.98 5.23 15.74
C ALA A 24 -10.63 4.35 14.53
N TRP A 25 -10.33 4.98 13.39
CA TRP A 25 -9.88 4.29 12.19
C TRP A 25 -8.57 3.53 12.43
N MET A 26 -7.56 4.18 13.02
CA MET A 26 -6.27 3.55 13.29
C MET A 26 -6.36 2.42 14.33
N GLU A 27 -7.26 2.52 15.31
CA GLU A 27 -7.53 1.40 16.20
C GLU A 27 -8.06 0.19 15.44
N THR A 28 -8.99 0.42 14.49
CA THR A 28 -9.52 -0.63 13.62
C THR A 28 -8.43 -1.24 12.75
N VAL A 29 -7.62 -0.42 12.08
CA VAL A 29 -6.50 -0.88 11.24
C VAL A 29 -5.55 -1.77 12.04
N ARG A 30 -5.11 -1.34 13.22
CA ARG A 30 -4.20 -2.13 14.08
C ARG A 30 -4.81 -3.45 14.54
N LYS A 31 -6.11 -3.47 14.85
CA LYS A 31 -6.81 -4.69 15.26
C LYS A 31 -6.95 -5.68 14.11
N LEU A 32 -7.19 -5.20 12.89
CA LEU A 32 -7.25 -6.04 11.70
C LEU A 32 -5.87 -6.61 11.33
N ASP A 33 -4.83 -5.78 11.34
CA ASP A 33 -3.42 -6.17 11.15
C ASP A 33 -3.00 -7.25 12.16
N ALA A 34 -3.26 -7.04 13.46
CA ALA A 34 -2.95 -8.03 14.49
C ALA A 34 -3.76 -9.34 14.39
N ALA A 35 -4.91 -9.34 13.71
CA ALA A 35 -5.71 -10.53 13.49
C ALA A 35 -5.24 -11.34 12.27
N SER A 36 -4.52 -10.70 11.33
CA SER A 36 -3.94 -11.36 10.17
C SER A 36 -2.97 -12.46 10.59
N GLN A 37 -2.95 -13.54 9.82
CA GLN A 37 -1.99 -14.64 9.99
C GLN A 37 -0.92 -14.64 8.89
N LEU A 38 -0.97 -13.67 7.98
CA LEU A 38 0.05 -13.49 6.96
C LEU A 38 1.32 -12.95 7.62
N ASP A 39 2.49 -13.36 7.11
CA ASP A 39 3.69 -12.64 7.46
C ASP A 39 3.67 -11.23 6.86
N PRO A 40 4.39 -10.25 7.44
CA PRO A 40 4.29 -8.86 7.04
C PRO A 40 4.58 -8.61 5.55
N LYS A 41 5.54 -9.34 4.95
CA LYS A 41 5.88 -9.16 3.54
C LYS A 41 4.74 -9.64 2.64
N THR A 42 4.18 -10.81 2.94
CA THR A 42 3.03 -11.35 2.21
C THR A 42 1.80 -10.47 2.36
N GLU A 43 1.56 -9.90 3.55
CA GLU A 43 0.46 -8.97 3.78
C GLU A 43 0.57 -7.72 2.90
N GLU A 44 1.73 -7.07 2.87
CA GLU A 44 1.96 -5.88 2.05
C GLU A 44 1.82 -6.16 0.55
N ILE A 45 2.36 -7.29 0.07
CA ILE A 45 2.20 -7.73 -1.32
C ILE A 45 0.72 -7.92 -1.66
N ALA A 46 -0.04 -8.60 -0.80
CA ALA A 46 -1.47 -8.80 -1.00
C ALA A 46 -2.24 -7.47 -0.98
N TYR A 47 -1.89 -6.56 -0.07
CA TYR A 47 -2.54 -5.27 0.06
C TYR A 47 -2.28 -4.36 -1.16
N ILE A 48 -1.08 -4.39 -1.73
CA ILE A 48 -0.75 -3.71 -3.00
C ILE A 48 -1.69 -4.18 -4.13
N SER A 49 -1.97 -5.49 -4.22
CA SER A 49 -2.94 -6.02 -5.20
C SER A 49 -4.35 -5.45 -4.98
N VAL A 50 -4.80 -5.34 -3.73
CA VAL A 50 -6.11 -4.76 -3.39
C VAL A 50 -6.16 -3.29 -3.77
N LEU A 51 -5.13 -2.50 -3.44
CA LEU A 51 -5.06 -1.09 -3.80
C LEU A 51 -5.10 -0.88 -5.32
N ALA A 52 -4.37 -1.70 -6.09
CA ALA A 52 -4.38 -1.65 -7.54
C ALA A 52 -5.76 -1.99 -8.12
N ALA A 53 -6.42 -3.02 -7.60
CA ALA A 53 -7.77 -3.41 -8.04
C ALA A 53 -8.83 -2.36 -7.67
N MET A 54 -8.68 -1.68 -6.54
CA MET A 54 -9.61 -0.65 -6.06
C MET A 54 -9.34 0.75 -6.62
N ARG A 55 -8.28 0.95 -7.41
CA ARG A 55 -7.85 2.26 -7.92
C ARG A 55 -7.58 3.25 -6.78
N LEU A 56 -6.83 2.79 -5.78
CA LEU A 56 -6.43 3.56 -4.61
C LEU A 56 -4.94 3.91 -4.70
N GLU A 57 -4.53 4.50 -5.82
CA GLU A 57 -3.12 4.73 -6.17
C GLU A 57 -2.39 5.60 -5.15
N SER A 58 -3.10 6.50 -4.48
CA SER A 58 -2.52 7.37 -3.44
C SER A 58 -1.96 6.60 -2.24
N GLY A 59 -2.43 5.38 -1.98
CA GLY A 59 -1.92 4.53 -0.90
C GLY A 59 -0.71 3.70 -1.29
N LEU A 60 -0.49 3.46 -2.60
CA LEU A 60 0.57 2.57 -3.09
C LEU A 60 1.98 2.98 -2.64
N PRO A 61 2.39 4.26 -2.63
CA PRO A 61 3.75 4.62 -2.24
C PRO A 61 4.14 4.18 -0.83
N PHE A 62 3.21 4.26 0.12
CA PHE A 62 3.43 3.83 1.50
C PHE A 62 3.66 2.32 1.56
N HIS A 63 2.72 1.55 1.01
CA HIS A 63 2.73 0.08 1.06
C HIS A 63 3.87 -0.54 0.24
N VAL A 64 4.21 0.04 -0.91
CA VAL A 64 5.37 -0.40 -1.70
C VAL A 64 6.70 -0.15 -0.96
N LYS A 65 6.87 1.01 -0.31
CA LYS A 65 8.07 1.28 0.49
C LYS A 65 8.15 0.36 1.71
N HIS A 66 7.02 0.07 2.36
CA HIS A 66 6.96 -0.87 3.48
C HIS A 66 7.31 -2.30 3.01
N ALA A 67 6.72 -2.77 1.90
CA ALA A 67 7.06 -4.05 1.29
C ALA A 67 8.57 -4.15 0.98
N LYS A 68 9.16 -3.11 0.39
CA LYS A 68 10.61 -3.03 0.11
C LYS A 68 11.43 -3.13 1.39
N ALA A 69 11.04 -2.42 2.46
CA ALA A 69 11.71 -2.50 3.76
C ALA A 69 11.62 -3.90 4.40
N LEU A 70 10.57 -4.66 4.07
CA LEU A 70 10.36 -6.06 4.47
C LEU A 70 11.05 -7.07 3.52
N GLY A 71 11.81 -6.59 2.53
CA GLY A 71 12.57 -7.44 1.60
C GLY A 71 11.76 -7.93 0.38
N ALA A 72 10.67 -7.26 0.02
CA ALA A 72 10.03 -7.48 -1.26
C ALA A 72 10.93 -6.99 -2.41
N THR A 73 11.02 -7.78 -3.48
CA THR A 73 11.75 -7.39 -4.70
C THR A 73 10.88 -6.52 -5.61
N ARG A 74 11.53 -5.88 -6.58
CA ARG A 74 10.86 -5.06 -7.59
C ARG A 74 9.89 -5.91 -8.42
N GLU A 75 10.30 -7.14 -8.74
CA GLU A 75 9.53 -8.12 -9.48
C GLU A 75 8.29 -8.56 -8.69
N GLU A 76 8.42 -8.78 -7.38
CA GLU A 76 7.28 -9.11 -6.51
C GLU A 76 6.26 -7.97 -6.47
N VAL A 77 6.69 -6.70 -6.48
CA VAL A 77 5.79 -5.54 -6.58
C VAL A 77 5.07 -5.49 -7.94
N ILE A 78 5.77 -5.77 -9.04
CA ILE A 78 5.14 -5.85 -10.37
C ILE A 78 4.10 -6.98 -10.38
N SER A 79 4.44 -8.15 -9.85
CA SER A 79 3.52 -9.28 -9.72
C SER A 79 2.31 -8.93 -8.86
N ALA A 80 2.49 -8.22 -7.74
CA ALA A 80 1.40 -7.77 -6.88
C ALA A 80 0.40 -6.88 -7.62
N VAL A 81 0.89 -5.87 -8.35
CA VAL A 81 0.04 -4.97 -9.14
C VAL A 81 -0.72 -5.74 -10.23
N LEU A 82 -0.04 -6.65 -10.93
CA LEU A 82 -0.63 -7.40 -12.04
C LEU A 82 -1.47 -8.61 -11.60
N LEU A 83 -1.43 -9.01 -10.32
CA LEU A 83 -2.13 -10.18 -9.80
C LEU A 83 -3.63 -10.12 -10.09
N GLY A 84 -4.23 -8.93 -9.94
CA GLY A 84 -5.65 -8.69 -10.17
C GLY A 84 -6.05 -8.63 -11.65
N LEU A 85 -5.11 -8.60 -12.61
CA LEU A 85 -5.39 -8.37 -14.03
C LEU A 85 -6.45 -9.32 -14.62
N PRO A 86 -6.46 -10.64 -14.34
CA PRO A 86 -7.50 -11.54 -14.85
C PRO A 86 -8.90 -11.28 -14.30
N ALA A 87 -9.02 -10.76 -13.08
CA ALA A 87 -10.30 -10.61 -12.37
C ALA A 87 -10.84 -9.17 -12.41
N ALA A 88 -9.98 -8.18 -12.20
CA ALA A 88 -10.30 -6.75 -12.20
C ALA A 88 -10.12 -6.09 -13.58
N GLY A 89 -9.48 -6.78 -14.53
CA GLY A 89 -9.20 -6.26 -15.86
C GLY A 89 -8.04 -5.27 -15.90
N ASN A 90 -7.88 -4.60 -17.05
CA ASN A 90 -6.72 -3.74 -17.33
C ASN A 90 -6.62 -2.49 -16.44
N VAL A 91 -7.61 -2.23 -15.58
CA VAL A 91 -7.60 -1.09 -14.66
C VAL A 91 -6.38 -1.11 -13.73
N VAL A 92 -5.91 -2.30 -13.35
CA VAL A 92 -4.77 -2.47 -12.44
C VAL A 92 -3.47 -1.91 -13.00
N ILE A 93 -3.31 -1.81 -14.33
CA ILE A 93 -2.05 -1.32 -14.93
C ILE A 93 -1.80 0.16 -14.62
N GLN A 94 -2.83 0.91 -14.24
CA GLN A 94 -2.70 2.32 -13.83
C GLN A 94 -1.86 2.48 -12.55
N ALA A 95 -1.77 1.43 -11.73
CA ALA A 95 -0.94 1.40 -10.54
C ALA A 95 0.55 1.22 -10.83
N LEU A 96 0.93 0.71 -12.01
CA LEU A 96 2.34 0.39 -12.31
C LEU A 96 3.29 1.59 -12.18
N PRO A 97 3.02 2.77 -12.76
CA PRO A 97 3.98 3.88 -12.70
C PRO A 97 4.25 4.36 -11.27
N VAL A 98 3.20 4.50 -10.45
CA VAL A 98 3.32 4.97 -9.07
C VAL A 98 3.97 3.93 -8.16
N ALA A 99 3.66 2.64 -8.36
CA ALA A 99 4.28 1.57 -7.59
C ALA A 99 5.78 1.47 -7.91
N LEU A 100 6.16 1.49 -9.19
CA LEU A 100 7.56 1.43 -9.59
C LEU A 100 8.33 2.68 -9.15
N GLN A 101 7.74 3.88 -9.28
CA GLN A 101 8.36 5.10 -8.78
C GLN A 101 8.61 5.03 -7.27
N ALA A 102 7.65 4.53 -6.50
CA ALA A 102 7.81 4.37 -5.06
C ALA A 102 8.90 3.35 -4.70
N TYR A 103 8.97 2.22 -5.40
CA TYR A 103 9.99 1.20 -5.18
C TYR A 103 11.39 1.70 -5.55
N ASP A 104 11.51 2.37 -6.69
CA ASP A 104 12.78 2.84 -7.24
C ASP A 104 13.30 4.10 -6.51
N SER A 105 12.43 4.82 -5.79
CA SER A 105 12.85 5.92 -4.91
C SER A 105 13.69 5.43 -3.73
N GLU A 106 14.67 6.25 -3.32
CA GLU A 106 15.54 5.99 -2.17
C GLU A 106 14.76 5.79 -0.86
#